data_AF-A0A958LVJ6-F1
#
_entry.id   AF-A0A958LVJ6-F1
#
_cell.length_a   1.000
_cell.length_b   1.000
_cell.length_c   1.000
_cell.angle_alpha   90.00
_cell.angle_beta   90.00
_cell.angle_gamma   90.00
#
_symmetry.space_group_name_H-M   'P 1'
#
loop_
_entity.id
_entity.type
_entity.pdbx_description
1 polymer ?
#
loop_
_entity_poly.entity_id
_entity_poly.type
_entity_poly.pdbx_seq_one_letter_code
_entity_poly.pdbx_strand_id
1 'polypeptide(L)'
;PLNSILLQEVPPYSLDSLNPACSICLPYSLNKYPIELFLEMKIFDEKQVEREVEGYKIQWENQIDNDSQKQIELTKQVAQQINKQVGFEDRLVLEISLSMLILYEFKDADDLPTLSKAQLNWPIPVSQRRIGLKVDEQNRAVIYNPKSHTVEWGGVHFEYLGFNKKTKKSRFELPLVKLEVTEPGEFFLAKHLDGKFYIDFPFLLSGIQTQVKNVFYDVAPSIIKKSVLVIEFVSFIEKLFERKIFSPYQHLQFPNVLLTEMRVADIVILLKDMYFFVINDPIPTEPEELDQEIGLPNKLTRYRQFLIEATKQDSGGMLKLWILVEGLPSGTTREKEIPGKEKFITDFPTGSTTIYIRGQLEGDSKRVVNVINEIHKKLKERFRHVSSLE
;
A
#
# COMPACT_ATOMS: atom_id res chain seq x y z
N PRO A 1 20.19 -7.81 -42.63
CA PRO A 1 18.96 -8.64 -42.64
C PRO A 1 18.49 -8.88 -41.21
N LEU A 2 17.54 -8.06 -40.77
CA LEU A 2 16.85 -8.18 -39.48
C LEU A 2 15.87 -9.36 -39.57
N ASN A 3 16.15 -10.45 -38.85
CA ASN A 3 15.16 -11.50 -38.63
C ASN A 3 14.43 -11.19 -37.33
N SER A 4 13.26 -10.54 -37.45
CA SER A 4 12.22 -10.54 -36.42
C SER A 4 11.47 -11.87 -36.52
N ILE A 5 11.54 -12.70 -35.49
CA ILE A 5 10.74 -13.93 -35.38
C ILE A 5 9.65 -13.68 -34.33
N LEU A 6 8.40 -13.73 -34.80
CA LEU A 6 7.18 -13.73 -33.97
C LEU A 6 7.17 -14.96 -33.05
N LEU A 7 6.95 -14.72 -31.76
CA LEU A 7 6.75 -15.78 -30.77
C LEU A 7 5.36 -16.40 -30.96
N GLN A 8 5.34 -17.73 -31.02
CA GLN A 8 4.15 -18.57 -31.11
C GLN A 8 3.65 -18.85 -29.68
N GLU A 9 2.34 -18.69 -29.45
CA GLU A 9 1.69 -18.94 -28.16
C GLU A 9 1.88 -20.39 -27.70
N VAL A 10 2.29 -20.59 -26.45
CA VAL A 10 2.29 -21.89 -25.77
C VAL A 10 1.16 -21.88 -24.73
N PRO A 11 0.26 -22.89 -24.69
CA PRO A 11 -0.90 -22.89 -23.81
C PRO A 11 -0.51 -23.09 -22.33
N PRO A 12 -1.40 -22.72 -21.38
CA PRO A 12 -1.08 -22.69 -19.97
C PRO A 12 -1.12 -24.11 -19.39
N TYR A 13 0.02 -24.57 -18.86
CA TYR A 13 0.02 -25.66 -17.90
C TYR A 13 -0.18 -25.09 -16.49
N SER A 14 -1.14 -25.66 -15.75
CA SER A 14 -1.40 -25.34 -14.35
C SER A 14 -0.20 -25.75 -13.50
N LEU A 15 0.39 -24.79 -12.79
CA LEU A 15 1.37 -25.02 -11.73
C LEU A 15 0.81 -24.39 -10.45
N ASP A 16 -0.14 -25.08 -9.84
CA ASP A 16 -0.45 -24.88 -8.43
C ASP A 16 0.70 -25.45 -7.61
N SER A 17 1.18 -24.68 -6.64
CA SER A 17 2.18 -25.03 -5.60
C SER A 17 3.68 -24.88 -5.92
N LEU A 18 4.16 -23.67 -6.21
CA LEU A 18 5.54 -23.26 -5.88
C LEU A 18 5.57 -21.77 -5.48
N ASN A 19 6.43 -21.44 -4.51
CA ASN A 19 6.75 -20.11 -3.92
C ASN A 19 6.73 -18.92 -4.92
N PRO A 20 6.49 -17.66 -4.49
CA PRO A 20 6.14 -16.52 -5.36
C PRO A 20 7.32 -15.92 -6.15
N ALA A 21 8.43 -16.65 -6.32
CA ALA A 21 9.51 -16.24 -7.20
C ALA A 21 9.18 -16.68 -8.63
N CYS A 22 8.95 -15.71 -9.53
CA CYS A 22 8.80 -16.01 -10.94
C CYS A 22 10.19 -16.42 -11.49
N SER A 23 10.43 -17.73 -11.64
CA SER A 23 11.65 -18.27 -12.24
C SER A 23 11.46 -18.38 -13.76
N ILE A 24 12.07 -17.46 -14.51
CA ILE A 24 12.11 -17.55 -15.97
C ILE A 24 13.43 -18.24 -16.34
N CYS A 25 13.36 -19.55 -16.60
CA CYS A 25 14.44 -20.29 -17.24
C CYS A 25 14.31 -20.12 -18.75
N LEU A 26 15.17 -19.31 -19.39
CA LEU A 26 15.17 -19.17 -20.86
C LEU A 26 16.03 -20.28 -21.50
N PRO A 27 15.45 -21.25 -22.23
CA PRO A 27 16.23 -22.28 -22.91
C PRO A 27 16.66 -21.76 -24.29
N TYR A 28 17.71 -20.93 -24.36
CA TYR A 28 18.34 -20.59 -25.63
C TYR A 28 19.53 -21.52 -25.90
N SER A 29 19.39 -22.38 -26.93
CA SER A 29 20.35 -23.41 -27.35
C SER A 29 21.66 -22.91 -27.98
N LEU A 30 21.94 -21.59 -27.92
CA LEU A 30 23.13 -20.96 -28.50
C LEU A 30 24.06 -20.31 -27.46
N ASN A 31 23.69 -20.32 -26.17
CA ASN A 31 24.50 -19.70 -25.12
C ASN A 31 25.39 -20.73 -24.43
N LYS A 32 26.70 -20.53 -24.51
CA LYS A 32 27.68 -21.28 -23.70
C LYS A 32 27.43 -21.09 -22.20
N TYR A 33 26.87 -19.94 -21.83
CA TYR A 33 26.57 -19.55 -20.47
C TYR A 33 25.06 -19.42 -20.28
N PRO A 34 24.36 -20.48 -19.83
CA PRO A 34 22.94 -20.35 -19.46
C PRO A 34 22.78 -19.33 -18.33
N ILE A 35 21.66 -18.61 -18.40
CA ILE A 35 21.27 -17.59 -17.43
C ILE A 35 19.93 -18.01 -16.82
N GLU A 36 19.87 -18.06 -15.50
CA GLU A 36 18.62 -18.17 -14.74
C GLU A 36 18.31 -16.79 -14.15
N LEU A 37 17.08 -16.32 -14.35
CA LEU A 37 16.62 -15.02 -13.91
C LEU A 37 15.47 -15.17 -12.93
N PHE A 38 15.53 -14.40 -11.85
CA PHE A 38 14.47 -14.32 -10.85
C PHE A 38 14.08 -12.86 -10.69
N LEU A 39 12.84 -12.54 -11.08
CA LEU A 39 12.24 -11.24 -10.89
C LEU A 39 11.20 -11.33 -9.78
N GLU A 40 11.37 -10.51 -8.75
CA GLU A 40 10.38 -10.30 -7.71
C GLU A 40 9.94 -8.83 -7.74
N MET A 41 8.61 -8.62 -7.72
CA MET A 41 8.02 -7.29 -7.64
C MET A 41 7.00 -7.27 -6.52
N LYS A 42 6.99 -6.18 -5.74
CA LYS A 42 6.10 -5.98 -4.60
C LYS A 42 5.55 -4.57 -4.63
N ILE A 43 4.27 -4.40 -4.32
CA ILE A 43 3.68 -3.07 -4.13
C ILE A 43 3.31 -2.89 -2.67
N PHE A 44 3.68 -1.76 -2.09
CA PHE A 44 3.36 -1.37 -0.72
C PHE A 44 3.07 0.13 -0.65
N ASP A 45 2.44 0.53 0.45
CA ASP A 45 2.26 1.93 0.82
C ASP A 45 3.37 2.29 1.82
N GLU A 46 4.19 3.32 1.53
CA GLU A 46 5.46 3.60 2.24
C GLU A 46 5.32 3.75 3.77
N LYS A 47 4.18 4.27 4.23
CA LYS A 47 3.89 4.40 5.66
C LYS A 47 3.64 3.07 6.36
N GLN A 48 3.46 1.96 5.64
CA GLN A 48 3.36 0.63 6.24
C GLN A 48 4.71 0.15 6.76
N VAL A 49 5.83 0.49 6.12
CA VAL A 49 7.17 0.10 6.60
C VAL A 49 7.52 0.84 7.90
N GLU A 50 7.17 2.13 8.01
CA GLU A 50 7.36 2.89 9.24
C GLU A 50 6.37 2.47 10.35
N ARG A 51 5.10 2.20 10.01
CA ARG A 51 4.08 1.77 10.98
C ARG A 51 4.18 0.32 11.43
N GLU A 52 4.75 -0.59 10.62
CA GLU A 52 5.09 -1.92 11.10
C GLU A 52 6.28 -1.87 12.07
N VAL A 53 7.28 -1.03 11.80
CA VAL A 53 8.44 -0.87 12.70
C VAL A 53 8.06 -0.13 14.00
N GLU A 54 7.14 0.84 13.97
CA GLU A 54 6.67 1.53 15.19
C GLU A 54 5.51 0.83 15.89
N GLY A 55 4.60 0.19 15.14
CA GLY A 55 3.43 -0.52 15.67
C GLY A 55 3.75 -1.90 16.25
N TYR A 56 4.81 -2.58 15.78
CA TYR A 56 5.29 -3.82 16.39
C TYR A 56 6.33 -3.61 17.52
N LYS A 57 6.85 -2.39 17.71
CA LYS A 57 7.72 -2.08 18.86
C LYS A 57 6.96 -1.77 20.15
N ILE A 58 5.65 -1.54 20.07
CA ILE A 58 4.78 -1.50 21.26
C ILE A 58 4.28 -2.93 21.53
N GLN A 59 5.22 -3.86 21.68
CA GLN A 59 4.98 -5.05 22.48
C GLN A 59 5.69 -4.87 23.82
N TRP A 60 4.87 -4.60 24.83
CA TRP A 60 4.96 -5.20 26.17
C TRP A 60 6.33 -5.18 26.85
N GLU A 61 6.85 -3.99 27.19
CA GLU A 61 7.80 -3.87 28.30
C GLU A 61 7.44 -2.68 29.20
N ASN A 62 6.66 -3.00 30.24
CA ASN A 62 6.52 -2.33 31.53
C ASN A 62 7.08 -0.90 31.66
N GLN A 63 6.29 0.14 31.33
CA GLN A 63 6.48 1.48 31.90
C GLN A 63 5.18 2.30 31.81
N ILE A 64 4.43 2.35 32.91
CA ILE A 64 2.99 2.69 32.94
C ILE A 64 2.68 4.21 32.96
N ASP A 65 3.63 5.11 33.14
CA ASP A 65 3.27 6.53 33.38
C ASP A 65 3.53 7.50 32.21
N ASN A 66 4.34 7.14 31.20
CA ASN A 66 4.59 8.00 30.02
C ASN A 66 3.75 7.64 28.78
N ASP A 67 3.01 6.53 28.82
CA ASP A 67 2.37 5.94 27.64
C ASP A 67 0.99 6.56 27.35
N SER A 68 0.29 7.07 28.36
CA SER A 68 -1.05 7.66 28.22
C SER A 68 -1.05 8.93 27.36
N GLN A 69 -0.07 9.83 27.51
CA GLN A 69 0.02 11.04 26.70
C GLN A 69 0.38 10.72 25.25
N LYS A 70 1.29 9.78 25.04
CA LYS A 70 1.69 9.32 23.71
C LYS A 70 0.53 8.62 23.00
N GLN A 71 -0.22 7.79 23.71
CA GLN A 71 -1.44 7.15 23.18
C GLN A 71 -2.53 8.17 22.85
N ILE A 72 -2.75 9.21 23.68
CA ILE A 72 -3.69 10.29 23.39
C ILE A 72 -3.28 11.06 22.13
N GLU A 73 -1.99 11.39 21.98
CA GLU A 73 -1.48 12.10 20.81
C GLU A 73 -1.61 11.26 19.53
N LEU A 74 -1.27 9.96 19.61
CA LEU A 74 -1.43 9.02 18.50
C LEU A 74 -2.91 8.83 18.12
N THR A 75 -3.79 8.79 19.12
CA THR A 75 -5.26 8.74 18.95
C THR A 75 -5.77 10.01 18.26
N LYS A 76 -5.31 11.19 18.67
CA LYS A 76 -5.65 12.47 18.00
C LYS A 76 -5.17 12.48 16.55
N GLN A 77 -3.97 11.98 16.27
CA GLN A 77 -3.46 11.85 14.89
C GLN A 77 -4.29 10.87 14.06
N VAL A 78 -4.70 9.73 14.63
CA VAL A 78 -5.57 8.74 13.95
C VAL A 78 -6.95 9.34 13.68
N ALA A 79 -7.56 10.03 14.64
CA ALA A 79 -8.84 10.72 14.47
C ALA A 79 -8.77 11.79 13.35
N GLN A 80 -7.70 12.61 13.34
CA GLN A 80 -7.45 13.56 12.26
C GLN A 80 -7.26 12.88 10.90
N GLN A 81 -6.64 11.70 10.85
CA GLN A 81 -6.46 10.94 9.60
C GLN A 81 -7.77 10.31 9.11
N ILE A 82 -8.64 9.83 10.02
CA ILE A 82 -9.97 9.32 9.67
C ILE A 82 -10.79 10.44 9.05
N ASN A 83 -10.74 11.66 9.59
CA ASN A 83 -11.49 12.80 9.03
C ASN A 83 -11.04 13.24 7.62
N LYS A 84 -9.85 12.85 7.15
CA LYS A 84 -9.34 13.25 5.82
C LYS A 84 -9.95 12.46 4.64
N GLN A 85 -10.79 11.45 4.87
CA GLN A 85 -11.53 10.69 3.82
C GLN A 85 -10.66 10.09 2.70
N VAL A 86 -9.39 9.80 2.97
CA VAL A 86 -8.46 9.32 1.94
C VAL A 86 -8.59 7.80 1.80
N GLY A 87 -9.36 7.34 0.80
CA GLY A 87 -9.60 5.92 0.52
C GLY A 87 -8.39 5.17 -0.07
N PHE A 88 -7.40 5.91 -0.57
CA PHE A 88 -6.11 5.42 -1.06
C PHE A 88 -5.05 6.41 -0.64
N GLU A 89 -3.96 6.00 0.01
CA GLU A 89 -2.83 6.93 0.17
C GLU A 89 -2.37 7.37 -1.22
N ASP A 90 -2.14 8.67 -1.40
CA ASP A 90 -1.73 9.28 -2.67
C ASP A 90 -0.31 8.86 -3.07
N ARG A 91 0.21 7.72 -2.63
CA ARG A 91 1.57 7.26 -2.90
C ARG A 91 1.58 5.74 -3.02
N LEU A 92 2.08 5.27 -4.15
CA LEU A 92 2.34 3.86 -4.43
C LEU A 92 3.84 3.65 -4.47
N VAL A 93 4.33 2.61 -3.82
CA VAL A 93 5.73 2.20 -3.96
C VAL A 93 5.79 0.80 -4.55
N LEU A 94 6.49 0.69 -5.68
CA LEU A 94 6.79 -0.57 -6.35
C LEU A 94 8.25 -0.93 -6.08
N GLU A 95 8.48 -1.98 -5.30
CA GLU A 95 9.78 -2.62 -5.12
C GLU A 95 10.03 -3.61 -6.25
N ILE A 96 11.23 -3.53 -6.81
CA ILE A 96 11.70 -4.40 -7.88
C ILE A 96 13.04 -4.97 -7.43
N SER A 97 13.10 -6.30 -7.34
CA SER A 97 14.30 -7.06 -7.06
C SER A 97 14.55 -8.01 -8.22
N LEU A 98 15.77 -8.00 -8.74
CA LEU A 98 16.18 -8.83 -9.87
C LEU A 98 17.47 -9.54 -9.52
N SER A 99 17.45 -10.87 -9.55
CA SER A 99 18.66 -11.66 -9.35
C SER A 99 18.90 -12.60 -10.52
N MET A 100 20.17 -12.90 -10.75
CA MET A 100 20.62 -13.68 -11.89
C MET A 100 21.65 -14.72 -11.44
N LEU A 101 21.57 -15.92 -12.02
CA LEU A 101 22.60 -16.94 -11.90
C LEU A 101 23.15 -17.24 -13.29
N ILE A 102 24.47 -17.15 -13.44
CA ILE A 102 25.16 -17.33 -14.72
C ILE A 102 26.25 -18.38 -14.56
N LEU A 103 26.35 -19.31 -15.51
CA LEU A 103 27.42 -20.32 -15.55
C LEU A 103 28.79 -19.73 -15.97
N TYR A 104 29.20 -18.61 -15.38
CA TYR A 104 30.42 -17.87 -15.70
C TYR A 104 31.18 -17.57 -14.42
N GLU A 105 32.46 -17.93 -14.36
CA GLU A 105 33.32 -17.57 -13.24
C GLU A 105 33.73 -16.11 -13.37
N PHE A 106 33.24 -15.29 -12.43
CA PHE A 106 33.50 -13.87 -12.40
C PHE A 106 34.90 -13.60 -11.86
N LYS A 107 35.67 -12.75 -12.55
CA LYS A 107 37.09 -12.54 -12.24
C LYS A 107 37.38 -11.16 -11.66
N ASP A 108 36.77 -10.10 -12.20
CA ASP A 108 37.10 -8.71 -11.84
C ASP A 108 35.87 -7.81 -11.77
N ALA A 109 35.92 -6.76 -10.95
CA ALA A 109 34.82 -5.79 -10.75
C ALA A 109 34.37 -5.08 -12.04
N ASP A 110 35.26 -4.93 -13.02
CA ASP A 110 34.94 -4.32 -14.32
C ASP A 110 34.00 -5.18 -15.18
N ASP A 111 33.80 -6.47 -14.81
CA ASP A 111 32.92 -7.40 -15.52
C ASP A 111 31.45 -7.35 -15.02
N LEU A 112 31.08 -6.42 -14.14
CA LEU A 112 29.75 -6.42 -13.53
C LEU A 112 28.64 -6.14 -14.57
N PRO A 113 27.59 -6.98 -14.61
CA PRO A 113 26.41 -6.69 -15.41
C PRO A 113 25.78 -5.37 -14.99
N THR A 114 25.17 -4.67 -15.94
CA THR A 114 24.52 -3.39 -15.70
C THR A 114 23.11 -3.41 -16.27
N LEU A 115 22.11 -3.04 -15.47
CA LEU A 115 20.78 -2.73 -15.96
C LEU A 115 20.86 -1.40 -16.71
N SER A 116 21.01 -1.48 -18.03
CA SER A 116 21.23 -0.32 -18.89
C SER A 116 19.95 0.43 -19.16
N LYS A 117 18.83 -0.29 -19.26
CA LYS A 117 17.51 0.28 -19.40
C LYS A 117 16.46 -0.62 -18.74
N ALA A 118 15.55 -0.01 -18.01
CA ALA A 118 14.31 -0.58 -17.56
C ALA A 118 13.17 0.24 -18.14
N GLN A 119 12.11 -0.43 -18.55
CA GLN A 119 10.89 0.19 -19.07
C GLN A 119 9.71 -0.48 -18.40
N LEU A 120 8.82 0.30 -17.81
CA LEU A 120 7.52 -0.16 -17.34
C LEU A 120 6.44 0.54 -18.15
N ASN A 121 5.54 -0.23 -18.75
CA ASN A 121 4.35 0.32 -19.38
C ASN A 121 3.46 0.87 -18.28
N TRP A 122 3.22 2.18 -18.33
CA TRP A 122 2.44 2.89 -17.33
C TRP A 122 1.15 3.40 -17.97
N PRO A 123 -0.02 2.96 -17.46
CA PRO A 123 -1.30 3.14 -18.15
C PRO A 123 -1.76 4.60 -18.27
N ILE A 124 -1.21 5.51 -17.46
CA ILE A 124 -1.64 6.91 -17.38
C ILE A 124 -0.46 7.85 -17.63
N PRO A 125 -0.67 9.02 -18.25
CA PRO A 125 0.29 10.11 -18.21
C PRO A 125 0.59 10.54 -16.77
N VAL A 126 1.83 10.36 -16.32
CA VAL A 126 2.28 10.83 -15.00
C VAL A 126 3.32 11.93 -15.17
N SER A 127 3.16 13.01 -14.41
CA SER A 127 4.17 14.07 -14.35
C SER A 127 5.48 13.55 -13.77
N GLN A 128 6.62 13.93 -14.32
CA GLN A 128 7.93 13.56 -13.78
C GLN A 128 8.12 13.98 -12.31
N ARG A 129 7.43 15.03 -11.85
CA ARG A 129 7.48 15.46 -10.44
C ARG A 129 6.77 14.50 -9.48
N ARG A 130 5.98 13.58 -10.02
CA ARG A 130 5.16 12.62 -9.28
C ARG A 130 5.74 11.21 -9.31
N ILE A 131 6.91 11.03 -9.92
CA ILE A 131 7.62 9.75 -9.96
C ILE A 131 8.99 9.96 -9.34
N GLY A 132 9.27 9.23 -8.28
CA GLY A 132 10.58 9.10 -7.66
C GLY A 132 11.14 7.70 -7.91
N LEU A 133 12.46 7.61 -8.04
CA LEU A 133 13.15 6.33 -8.07
C LEU A 133 14.25 6.36 -7.02
N LYS A 134 14.25 5.39 -6.13
CA LYS A 134 15.34 5.14 -5.19
C LYS A 134 16.00 3.81 -5.51
N VAL A 135 17.32 3.79 -5.46
CA VAL A 135 18.14 2.58 -5.60
C VAL A 135 19.05 2.56 -4.38
N ASP A 136 18.87 1.57 -3.50
CA ASP A 136 19.49 1.53 -2.16
C ASP A 136 19.38 2.87 -1.40
N GLU A 137 18.16 3.38 -1.32
CA GLU A 137 17.82 4.67 -0.67
C GLU A 137 18.42 5.93 -1.33
N GLN A 138 19.15 5.78 -2.44
CA GLN A 138 19.68 6.92 -3.20
C GLN A 138 18.73 7.32 -4.32
N ASN A 139 18.36 8.61 -4.37
CA ASN A 139 17.54 9.15 -5.44
C ASN A 139 18.23 9.05 -6.80
N ARG A 140 17.51 8.52 -7.78
CA ARG A 140 17.96 8.33 -9.16
C ARG A 140 16.97 9.02 -10.10
N ALA A 141 17.48 9.45 -11.26
CA ALA A 141 16.64 10.03 -12.29
C ALA A 141 15.75 8.96 -12.93
N VAL A 142 14.48 9.31 -13.11
CA VAL A 142 13.46 8.50 -13.77
C VAL A 142 12.74 9.36 -14.78
N ILE A 143 12.46 8.79 -15.95
CA ILE A 143 11.93 9.53 -17.09
C ILE A 143 10.62 8.87 -17.51
N TYR A 144 9.53 9.63 -17.50
CA TYR A 144 8.31 9.23 -18.19
C TYR A 144 8.40 9.59 -19.67
N ASN A 145 8.25 8.60 -20.55
CA ASN A 145 8.18 8.79 -21.99
C ASN A 145 6.71 8.79 -22.45
N PRO A 146 6.15 9.94 -22.84
CA PRO A 146 4.74 10.06 -23.19
C PRO A 146 4.38 9.39 -24.52
N LYS A 147 5.35 9.10 -25.41
CA LYS A 147 5.07 8.46 -26.70
C LYS A 147 4.86 6.96 -26.57
N SER A 148 5.63 6.33 -25.70
CA SER A 148 5.54 4.89 -25.42
C SER A 148 4.72 4.61 -24.17
N HIS A 149 4.27 5.63 -23.44
CA HIS A 149 3.64 5.51 -22.13
C HIS A 149 4.47 4.67 -21.16
N THR A 150 5.79 4.86 -21.16
CA THR A 150 6.72 4.08 -20.34
C THR A 150 7.42 4.92 -19.28
N VAL A 151 7.56 4.38 -18.08
CA VAL A 151 8.50 4.87 -17.07
C VAL A 151 9.84 4.18 -17.31
N GLU A 152 10.90 4.97 -17.48
CA GLU A 152 12.21 4.50 -17.87
C GLU A 152 13.30 4.93 -16.90
N TRP A 153 14.19 4.01 -16.57
CA TRP A 153 15.41 4.26 -15.79
C TRP A 153 16.53 3.32 -16.22
N GLY A 154 17.75 3.51 -15.72
CA GLY A 154 18.89 2.66 -16.07
C GLY A 154 20.19 3.10 -15.40
N GLY A 155 21.28 2.45 -15.81
CA GLY A 155 22.61 2.69 -15.24
C GLY A 155 22.76 2.18 -13.80
N VAL A 156 22.12 1.04 -13.49
CA VAL A 156 22.23 0.39 -12.18
C VAL A 156 23.11 -0.84 -12.31
N HIS A 157 24.20 -0.89 -11.58
CA HIS A 157 25.10 -2.04 -11.57
C HIS A 157 24.56 -3.14 -10.68
N PHE A 158 24.76 -4.39 -11.10
CA PHE A 158 24.48 -5.54 -10.25
C PHE A 158 25.60 -5.72 -9.23
N GLU A 159 25.25 -6.21 -8.05
CA GLU A 159 26.19 -6.68 -7.04
C GLU A 159 26.54 -8.14 -7.28
N TYR A 160 27.80 -8.49 -7.07
CA TYR A 160 28.26 -9.88 -7.15
C TYR A 160 28.22 -10.52 -5.76
N LEU A 161 27.38 -11.55 -5.61
CA LEU A 161 27.16 -12.23 -4.32
C LEU A 161 28.00 -13.49 -4.13
N GLY A 162 28.80 -13.86 -5.14
CA GLY A 162 29.75 -14.97 -5.07
C GLY A 162 29.52 -16.07 -6.09
N PHE A 163 30.47 -17.01 -6.12
CA PHE A 163 30.50 -18.15 -7.03
C PHE A 163 30.24 -19.46 -6.28
N ASN A 164 29.23 -20.20 -6.72
CA ASN A 164 28.94 -21.51 -6.19
C ASN A 164 29.77 -22.56 -6.92
N LYS A 165 30.82 -23.09 -6.26
CA LYS A 165 31.72 -24.10 -6.83
C LYS A 165 31.02 -25.41 -7.24
N LYS A 166 29.92 -25.78 -6.58
CA LYS A 166 29.17 -27.01 -6.88
C LYS A 166 28.39 -26.88 -8.18
N THR A 167 27.70 -25.76 -8.37
CA THR A 167 26.87 -25.51 -9.56
C THR A 167 27.64 -24.80 -10.68
N LYS A 168 28.85 -24.32 -10.39
CA LYS A 168 29.69 -23.48 -11.26
C LYS A 168 28.98 -22.19 -11.73
N LYS A 169 28.10 -21.64 -10.89
CA LYS A 169 27.33 -20.44 -11.19
C LYS A 169 27.76 -19.26 -10.32
N SER A 170 27.93 -18.10 -10.94
CA SER A 170 28.03 -16.81 -10.27
C SER A 170 26.63 -16.25 -10.00
N ARG A 171 26.42 -15.68 -8.82
CA ARG A 171 25.18 -14.99 -8.46
C ARG A 171 25.37 -13.48 -8.52
N PHE A 172 24.42 -12.83 -9.18
CA PHE A 172 24.33 -11.38 -9.28
C PHE A 172 22.96 -10.93 -8.78
N GLU A 173 22.91 -9.78 -8.11
CA GLU A 173 21.67 -9.21 -7.59
C GLU A 173 21.64 -7.71 -7.86
N LEU A 174 20.50 -7.22 -8.34
CA LEU A 174 20.28 -5.80 -8.50
C LEU A 174 20.02 -5.20 -7.12
N PRO A 175 20.67 -4.07 -6.77
CA PRO A 175 20.26 -3.20 -5.67
C PRO A 175 18.75 -3.02 -5.58
N LEU A 176 18.20 -2.84 -4.38
CA LEU A 176 16.76 -2.72 -4.20
C LEU A 176 16.27 -1.46 -4.90
N VAL A 177 15.40 -1.63 -5.90
CA VAL A 177 14.83 -0.51 -6.66
C VAL A 177 13.42 -0.23 -6.15
N LYS A 178 13.20 0.98 -5.66
CA LYS A 178 11.88 1.48 -5.23
C LYS A 178 11.41 2.56 -6.19
N LEU A 179 10.36 2.26 -6.95
CA LEU A 179 9.67 3.24 -7.78
C LEU A 179 8.49 3.80 -6.99
N GLU A 180 8.57 5.08 -6.65
CA GLU A 180 7.56 5.79 -5.89
C GLU A 180 6.71 6.63 -6.85
N VAL A 181 5.39 6.47 -6.80
CA VAL A 181 4.46 7.24 -7.64
C VAL A 181 3.44 7.92 -6.74
N THR A 182 3.46 9.26 -6.74
CA THR A 182 2.45 10.06 -6.06
C THR A 182 1.22 10.23 -6.95
N GLU A 183 0.03 10.03 -6.41
CA GLU A 183 -1.26 10.00 -7.10
C GLU A 183 -1.30 8.96 -8.23
N PRO A 184 -1.19 7.65 -7.89
CA PRO A 184 -1.20 6.56 -8.88
C PRO A 184 -2.49 6.48 -9.72
N GLY A 185 -3.60 7.08 -9.25
CA GLY A 185 -4.83 7.26 -10.02
C GLY A 185 -5.41 5.95 -10.56
N GLU A 186 -5.70 5.90 -11.86
CA GLU A 186 -6.23 4.72 -12.57
C GLU A 186 -5.26 3.53 -12.66
N PHE A 187 -4.03 3.62 -12.13
CA PHE A 187 -3.11 2.49 -12.08
C PHE A 187 -3.72 1.32 -11.32
N PHE A 188 -4.55 1.62 -10.30
CA PHE A 188 -5.33 0.64 -9.56
C PHE A 188 -6.37 -0.10 -10.40
N LEU A 189 -6.73 0.43 -11.58
CA LEU A 189 -7.67 -0.19 -12.51
C LEU A 189 -6.97 -1.05 -13.56
N ALA A 190 -5.64 -1.00 -13.66
CA ALA A 190 -4.88 -1.80 -14.59
C ALA A 190 -4.92 -3.29 -14.20
N LYS A 191 -5.03 -4.18 -15.19
CA LYS A 191 -5.05 -5.63 -14.98
C LYS A 191 -3.65 -6.22 -14.82
N HIS A 192 -2.70 -5.69 -15.60
CA HIS A 192 -1.32 -6.13 -15.61
C HIS A 192 -0.37 -4.94 -15.73
N LEU A 193 0.85 -5.14 -15.24
CA LEU A 193 2.01 -4.29 -15.43
C LEU A 193 2.97 -5.02 -16.37
N ASP A 194 3.19 -4.45 -17.55
CA ASP A 194 4.18 -4.95 -18.49
C ASP A 194 5.48 -4.18 -18.36
N GLY A 195 6.59 -4.83 -18.66
CA GLY A 195 7.86 -4.15 -18.71
C GLY A 195 8.94 -4.88 -19.46
N LYS A 196 10.05 -4.17 -19.65
CA LYS A 196 11.27 -4.67 -20.28
C LYS A 196 12.50 -4.29 -19.46
N PHE A 197 13.39 -5.24 -19.26
CA PHE A 197 14.73 -4.99 -18.73
C PHE A 197 15.79 -5.29 -19.78
N TYR A 198 16.73 -4.37 -19.92
CA TYR A 198 17.90 -4.47 -20.78
C TYR A 198 19.12 -4.57 -19.89
N ILE A 199 19.78 -5.71 -19.93
CA ILE A 199 20.95 -6.00 -19.10
C ILE A 199 22.15 -6.14 -20.00
N ASP A 200 23.11 -5.26 -19.77
CA ASP A 200 24.37 -5.20 -20.46
C ASP A 200 25.40 -6.05 -19.72
N PHE A 201 25.99 -6.99 -20.43
CA PHE A 201 27.15 -7.75 -19.97
C PHE A 201 28.40 -7.23 -20.67
N PRO A 202 29.47 -6.90 -19.94
CA PRO A 202 30.76 -6.49 -20.52
C PRO A 202 31.53 -7.67 -21.16
N PHE A 203 30.87 -8.80 -21.38
CA PHE A 203 31.41 -9.99 -22.03
C PHE A 203 30.39 -10.65 -22.96
N LEU A 204 30.87 -11.57 -23.81
CA LEU A 204 30.05 -12.32 -24.75
C LEU A 204 29.46 -13.58 -24.11
N LEU A 205 28.13 -13.64 -23.99
CA LEU A 205 27.40 -14.80 -23.46
C LEU A 205 27.49 -16.04 -24.35
N SER A 206 27.81 -15.84 -25.63
CA SER A 206 28.12 -16.92 -26.58
C SER A 206 29.44 -17.63 -26.24
N GLY A 207 30.30 -17.04 -25.41
CA GLY A 207 31.64 -17.55 -25.13
C GLY A 207 32.63 -17.39 -26.27
N ILE A 208 32.27 -16.64 -27.32
CA ILE A 208 33.17 -16.32 -28.43
C ILE A 208 34.30 -15.42 -27.90
N GLN A 209 35.53 -15.82 -28.17
CA GLN A 209 36.71 -15.02 -27.85
C GLN A 209 37.26 -14.38 -29.11
N THR A 210 37.04 -13.08 -29.28
CA THR A 210 37.71 -12.32 -30.35
C THR A 210 39.16 -12.09 -29.96
N GLN A 211 40.09 -12.55 -30.79
CA GLN A 211 41.52 -12.21 -30.72
C GLN A 211 41.81 -11.29 -31.91
N VAL A 212 42.24 -10.05 -31.65
CA VAL A 212 42.76 -9.18 -32.71
C VAL A 212 44.28 -9.23 -32.66
N LYS A 213 44.85 -9.79 -33.73
CA LYS A 213 46.27 -9.69 -34.00
C LYS A 213 46.47 -8.49 -34.91
N ASN A 214 47.00 -7.40 -34.38
CA ASN A 214 47.39 -6.27 -35.21
C ASN A 214 48.70 -6.61 -35.91
N VAL A 215 48.72 -6.55 -37.24
CA VAL A 215 49.92 -6.85 -38.04
C VAL A 215 50.66 -5.56 -38.42
N PHE A 216 50.04 -4.38 -38.23
CA PHE A 216 50.51 -3.12 -38.80
C PHE A 216 50.76 -1.98 -37.79
N TYR A 217 50.26 -2.09 -36.55
CA TYR A 217 50.49 -1.06 -35.52
C TYR A 217 50.95 -1.66 -34.20
N ASP A 218 51.86 -0.97 -33.50
CA ASP A 218 52.42 -1.36 -32.20
C ASP A 218 51.38 -1.35 -31.06
N VAL A 219 50.26 -0.64 -31.24
CA VAL A 219 49.14 -0.62 -30.29
C VAL A 219 47.94 -1.31 -30.92
N ALA A 220 47.54 -2.45 -30.36
CA ALA A 220 46.31 -3.12 -30.75
C ALA A 220 45.09 -2.28 -30.33
N PRO A 221 44.09 -2.07 -31.21
CA PRO A 221 42.86 -1.39 -30.82
C PRO A 221 42.12 -2.21 -29.75
N SER A 222 41.59 -1.54 -28.72
CA SER A 222 40.76 -2.19 -27.71
C SER A 222 39.41 -2.55 -28.31
N ILE A 223 39.09 -3.85 -28.35
CA ILE A 223 37.75 -4.31 -28.75
C ILE A 223 36.87 -4.32 -27.50
N ILE A 224 35.83 -3.50 -27.51
CA ILE A 224 34.78 -3.56 -26.50
C ILE A 224 33.83 -4.70 -26.88
N LYS A 225 33.75 -5.71 -26.02
CA LYS A 225 32.83 -6.85 -26.17
C LYS A 225 31.64 -6.63 -25.26
N LYS A 226 30.43 -6.82 -25.77
CA LYS A 226 29.21 -6.61 -25.00
C LYS A 226 28.10 -7.55 -25.45
N SER A 227 27.38 -8.13 -24.51
CA SER A 227 26.07 -8.77 -24.77
C SER A 227 24.97 -7.93 -24.16
N VAL A 228 23.79 -7.95 -24.77
CA VAL A 228 22.59 -7.33 -24.20
C VAL A 228 21.52 -8.40 -24.08
N LEU A 229 21.06 -8.63 -22.85
CA LEU A 229 19.93 -9.50 -22.56
C LEU A 229 18.67 -8.62 -22.43
N VAL A 230 17.64 -8.94 -23.20
CA VAL A 230 16.33 -8.28 -23.11
C VAL A 230 15.35 -9.23 -22.48
N ILE A 231 14.76 -8.81 -21.37
CA ILE A 231 13.75 -9.56 -20.63
C ILE A 231 12.44 -8.82 -20.77
N GLU A 232 11.42 -9.48 -21.28
CA GLU A 232 10.05 -8.96 -21.30
C GLU A 232 9.24 -9.70 -20.23
N PHE A 233 8.44 -8.97 -19.46
CA PHE A 233 7.63 -9.55 -18.40
C PHE A 233 6.25 -8.92 -18.34
N VAL A 234 5.32 -9.70 -17.77
CA VAL A 234 3.95 -9.30 -17.49
C VAL A 234 3.65 -9.73 -16.05
N SER A 235 3.22 -8.79 -15.22
CA SER A 235 2.82 -9.08 -13.83
C SER A 235 1.38 -8.69 -13.61
N PHE A 236 0.60 -9.56 -12.97
CA PHE A 236 -0.78 -9.27 -12.63
C PHE A 236 -0.83 -8.31 -11.45
N ILE A 237 -1.47 -7.16 -11.66
CA ILE A 237 -1.59 -6.09 -10.65
C ILE A 237 -2.27 -6.63 -9.39
N GLU A 238 -3.28 -7.47 -9.55
CA GLU A 238 -3.99 -8.15 -8.46
C GLU A 238 -3.02 -8.90 -7.54
N LYS A 239 -2.08 -9.67 -8.11
CA LYS A 239 -1.05 -10.41 -7.35
C LYS A 239 -0.07 -9.48 -6.65
N LEU A 240 0.30 -8.37 -7.30
CA LEU A 240 1.17 -7.37 -6.69
C LEU A 240 0.50 -6.67 -5.49
N PHE A 241 -0.84 -6.63 -5.47
CA PHE A 241 -1.66 -6.08 -4.39
C PHE A 241 -2.17 -7.13 -3.39
N GLU A 242 -1.89 -8.43 -3.54
CA GLU A 242 -2.36 -9.46 -2.60
C GLU A 242 -1.88 -9.20 -1.16
N ARG A 243 -0.70 -8.60 -1.01
CA ARG A 243 -0.13 -8.22 0.29
C ARG A 243 -0.45 -6.78 0.72
N LYS A 244 -1.23 -6.06 -0.10
CA LYS A 244 -1.59 -4.68 0.20
C LYS A 244 -2.70 -4.66 1.23
N ILE A 245 -2.51 -3.82 2.25
CA ILE A 245 -3.55 -3.59 3.23
C ILE A 245 -4.54 -2.54 2.71
N PHE A 246 -5.75 -2.97 2.40
CA PHE A 246 -6.83 -2.11 1.92
C PHE A 246 -7.48 -1.40 3.10
N SER A 247 -7.66 -0.07 2.99
CA SER A 247 -8.24 0.72 4.08
C SER A 247 -9.42 1.61 3.65
N PRO A 248 -10.58 1.01 3.32
CA PRO A 248 -11.75 1.78 2.91
C PRO A 248 -12.29 2.64 4.05
N TYR A 249 -12.82 3.79 3.66
CA TYR A 249 -13.44 4.78 4.54
C TYR A 249 -14.88 5.02 4.13
N GLN A 250 -15.79 5.02 5.11
CA GLN A 250 -17.16 5.46 4.91
C GLN A 250 -17.66 6.22 6.15
N HIS A 251 -18.77 6.93 6.00
CA HIS A 251 -19.41 7.59 7.13
C HIS A 251 -20.93 7.51 7.07
N LEU A 252 -21.56 7.67 8.23
CA LEU A 252 -23.00 7.74 8.42
C LEU A 252 -23.36 8.94 9.26
N GLN A 253 -24.42 9.62 8.87
CA GLN A 253 -24.99 10.71 9.66
C GLN A 253 -26.36 10.30 10.18
N PHE A 254 -26.57 10.56 11.47
CA PHE A 254 -27.81 10.34 12.20
C PHE A 254 -28.33 11.69 12.68
N PRO A 255 -29.15 12.38 11.87
CA PRO A 255 -29.78 13.62 12.29
C PRO A 255 -30.73 13.35 13.46
N ASN A 256 -30.86 14.31 14.37
CA ASN A 256 -31.70 14.24 15.57
C ASN A 256 -31.32 13.15 16.58
N VAL A 257 -30.14 12.53 16.44
CA VAL A 257 -29.59 11.60 17.43
C VAL A 257 -28.49 12.29 18.22
N LEU A 258 -28.73 12.48 19.51
CA LEU A 258 -27.73 12.99 20.45
C LEU A 258 -26.74 11.89 20.82
N LEU A 259 -25.45 12.21 20.73
CA LEU A 259 -24.38 11.30 21.13
C LEU A 259 -24.27 11.25 22.67
N THR A 260 -24.53 10.08 23.25
CA THR A 260 -24.38 9.81 24.68
C THR A 260 -23.46 8.61 24.91
N GLU A 261 -22.96 8.43 26.12
CA GLU A 261 -22.15 7.25 26.47
C GLU A 261 -22.91 5.94 26.23
N MET A 262 -24.23 5.92 26.44
CA MET A 262 -25.07 4.78 26.09
C MET A 262 -25.04 4.46 24.59
N ARG A 263 -25.00 5.49 23.72
CA ARG A 263 -24.90 5.30 22.27
C ARG A 263 -23.54 4.76 21.85
N VAL A 264 -22.48 5.22 22.50
CA VAL A 264 -21.13 4.67 22.29
C VAL A 264 -21.09 3.21 22.73
N ALA A 265 -21.69 2.88 23.88
CA ALA A 265 -21.82 1.51 24.36
C ALA A 265 -22.66 0.63 23.40
N ASP A 266 -23.74 1.16 22.82
CA ASP A 266 -24.55 0.45 21.81
C ASP A 266 -23.69 0.06 20.58
N ILE A 267 -22.80 0.95 20.14
CA ILE A 267 -21.87 0.69 19.03
C ILE A 267 -20.88 -0.42 19.43
N VAL A 268 -20.30 -0.34 20.62
CA VAL A 268 -19.38 -1.37 21.14
C VAL A 268 -20.07 -2.73 21.24
N ILE A 269 -21.31 -2.79 21.74
CA ILE A 269 -22.09 -4.02 21.83
C ILE A 269 -22.35 -4.58 20.44
N LEU A 270 -22.74 -3.74 19.48
CA LEU A 270 -22.95 -4.15 18.09
C LEU A 270 -21.68 -4.77 17.47
N LEU A 271 -20.52 -4.19 17.73
CA LEU A 271 -19.24 -4.74 17.27
C LEU A 271 -18.96 -6.11 17.90
N LYS A 272 -19.18 -6.25 19.22
CA LYS A 272 -19.05 -7.54 19.92
C LYS A 272 -20.01 -8.59 19.37
N ASP A 273 -21.26 -8.23 19.08
CA ASP A 273 -22.26 -9.11 18.44
C ASP A 273 -21.84 -9.54 17.03
N MET A 274 -20.97 -8.76 16.37
CA MET A 274 -20.35 -9.09 15.08
C MET A 274 -19.01 -9.82 15.22
N TYR A 275 -18.68 -10.27 16.43
CA TYR A 275 -17.46 -10.99 16.79
C TYR A 275 -16.17 -10.16 16.64
N PHE A 276 -16.26 -8.85 16.84
CA PHE A 276 -15.08 -8.01 16.99
C PHE A 276 -14.61 -7.96 18.44
N PHE A 277 -13.29 -8.01 18.62
CA PHE A 277 -12.58 -7.70 19.86
C PHE A 277 -12.25 -6.21 19.88
N VAL A 278 -12.86 -5.47 20.80
CA VAL A 278 -12.57 -4.05 21.01
C VAL A 278 -11.31 -3.96 21.87
N ILE A 279 -10.26 -3.30 21.34
CA ILE A 279 -8.91 -3.34 21.93
C ILE A 279 -8.86 -2.56 23.25
N ASN A 280 -9.53 -1.42 23.34
CA ASN A 280 -9.59 -0.55 24.51
C ASN A 280 -11.00 0.02 24.71
N ASP A 281 -11.28 0.56 25.89
CA ASP A 281 -12.51 1.34 26.09
C ASP A 281 -12.54 2.55 25.13
N PRO A 282 -13.74 2.99 24.70
CA PRO A 282 -13.87 4.13 23.80
C PRO A 282 -13.13 5.37 24.33
N ILE A 283 -12.20 5.89 23.53
CA ILE A 283 -11.32 6.98 23.95
C ILE A 283 -11.99 8.32 23.62
N PRO A 284 -12.31 9.17 24.62
CA PRO A 284 -12.78 10.53 24.34
C PRO A 284 -11.65 11.35 23.71
N THR A 285 -11.96 12.05 22.62
CA THR A 285 -10.99 12.78 21.78
C THR A 285 -11.27 14.29 21.71
N GLU A 286 -12.11 14.79 22.61
CA GLU A 286 -12.53 16.19 22.67
C GLU A 286 -11.33 17.17 22.68
N PRO A 287 -11.32 18.20 21.83
CA PRO A 287 -10.32 19.26 21.91
C PRO A 287 -10.56 20.08 23.18
N GLU A 288 -9.58 20.11 24.09
CA GLU A 288 -9.62 20.93 25.32
C GLU A 288 -9.82 22.44 25.02
N GLU A 289 -9.55 22.90 23.79
CA GLU A 289 -9.62 24.30 23.38
C GLU A 289 -11.04 24.81 23.08
N LEU A 290 -12.00 23.94 22.77
CA LEU A 290 -13.39 24.34 22.49
C LEU A 290 -14.18 24.69 23.76
N ASP A 291 -13.65 24.34 24.93
CA ASP A 291 -14.26 24.60 26.24
C ASP A 291 -14.09 26.07 26.70
N GLN A 292 -13.21 26.86 26.06
CA GLN A 292 -12.90 28.23 26.50
C GLN A 292 -13.71 29.33 25.81
N GLU A 293 -14.24 29.11 24.60
CA GLU A 293 -14.96 30.16 23.86
C GLU A 293 -16.48 30.20 24.12
N ILE A 294 -17.07 29.13 24.66
CA ILE A 294 -18.53 29.06 24.82
C ILE A 294 -18.86 28.83 26.29
N GLY A 295 -19.12 29.91 27.02
CA GLY A 295 -19.55 29.93 28.42
C GLY A 295 -20.95 29.33 28.67
N LEU A 296 -21.21 28.13 28.13
CA LEU A 296 -22.46 27.38 28.33
C LEU A 296 -22.35 26.53 29.60
N PRO A 297 -23.25 26.71 30.58
CA PRO A 297 -23.13 26.11 31.92
C PRO A 297 -23.49 24.61 32.00
N ASN A 298 -23.73 23.91 30.89
CA ASN A 298 -24.22 22.53 30.91
C ASN A 298 -23.34 21.57 30.07
N LYS A 299 -22.83 20.50 30.71
CA LYS A 299 -22.11 19.37 30.08
C LYS A 299 -22.89 18.63 28.96
N LEU A 300 -24.17 18.90 28.78
CA LEU A 300 -25.05 18.27 27.79
C LEU A 300 -25.03 18.96 26.42
N THR A 301 -24.49 20.17 26.32
CA THR A 301 -24.40 20.95 25.06
C THR A 301 -23.00 20.99 24.47
N ARG A 302 -22.11 20.08 24.87
CA ARG A 302 -20.73 20.02 24.35
C ARG A 302 -20.63 19.12 23.12
N TYR A 303 -19.79 19.52 22.17
CA TYR A 303 -19.32 18.65 21.11
C TYR A 303 -18.63 17.45 21.73
N ARG A 304 -19.02 16.23 21.34
CA ARG A 304 -18.45 14.99 21.86
C ARG A 304 -17.80 14.20 20.75
N GLN A 305 -16.63 13.64 21.02
CA GLN A 305 -15.91 12.81 20.06
C GLN A 305 -15.33 11.57 20.74
N PHE A 306 -15.55 10.39 20.18
CA PHE A 306 -15.02 9.12 20.69
C PHE A 306 -14.33 8.33 19.56
N LEU A 307 -13.17 7.75 19.86
CA LEU A 307 -12.52 6.77 18.99
C LEU A 307 -12.71 5.36 19.56
N ILE A 308 -13.13 4.44 18.70
CA ILE A 308 -13.27 3.02 19.02
C ILE A 308 -12.36 2.25 18.07
N GLU A 309 -11.50 1.41 18.62
CA GLU A 309 -10.65 0.49 17.86
C GLU A 309 -11.10 -0.95 18.09
N ALA A 310 -11.32 -1.69 17.00
CA ALA A 310 -11.83 -3.04 17.05
C ALA A 310 -11.14 -3.94 16.02
N THR A 311 -10.96 -5.21 16.36
CA THR A 311 -10.30 -6.18 15.49
C THR A 311 -11.04 -7.50 15.43
N LYS A 312 -10.87 -8.23 14.32
CA LYS A 312 -11.52 -9.52 14.11
C LYS A 312 -10.64 -10.40 13.23
N GLN A 313 -10.45 -11.65 13.65
CA GLN A 313 -9.82 -12.65 12.80
C GLN A 313 -10.76 -12.96 11.63
N ASP A 314 -10.26 -12.81 10.41
CA ASP A 314 -11.00 -13.12 9.20
C ASP A 314 -10.18 -14.06 8.30
N SER A 315 -10.79 -14.66 7.28
CA SER A 315 -10.11 -15.67 6.45
C SER A 315 -8.95 -15.11 5.62
N GLY A 316 -8.87 -13.80 5.44
CA GLY A 316 -7.79 -13.09 4.73
C GLY A 316 -6.76 -12.43 5.64
N GLY A 317 -6.84 -12.62 6.96
CA GLY A 317 -5.96 -11.97 7.93
C GLY A 317 -6.72 -11.28 9.06
N MET A 318 -6.05 -10.36 9.75
CA MET A 318 -6.64 -9.60 10.85
C MET A 318 -7.35 -8.36 10.31
N LEU A 319 -8.68 -8.33 10.38
CA LEU A 319 -9.47 -7.15 10.06
C LEU A 319 -9.37 -6.15 11.23
N LYS A 320 -8.84 -4.96 10.98
CA LYS A 320 -8.83 -3.84 11.94
C LYS A 320 -9.87 -2.80 11.53
N LEU A 321 -10.57 -2.23 12.51
CA LEU A 321 -11.53 -1.16 12.33
C LEU A 321 -11.21 -0.02 13.29
N TRP A 322 -11.24 1.21 12.77
CA TRP A 322 -11.29 2.42 13.57
C TRP A 322 -12.60 3.14 13.31
N ILE A 323 -13.33 3.44 14.38
CA ILE A 323 -14.62 4.11 14.32
C ILE A 323 -14.52 5.39 15.12
N LEU A 324 -14.65 6.53 14.44
CA LEU A 324 -14.71 7.84 15.05
C LEU A 324 -16.17 8.26 15.12
N VAL A 325 -16.65 8.61 16.31
CA VAL A 325 -18.04 9.00 16.56
C VAL A 325 -18.05 10.44 17.04
N GLU A 326 -18.65 11.32 16.25
CA GLU A 326 -18.79 12.76 16.52
C GLU A 326 -20.24 13.10 16.85
N GLY A 327 -20.46 13.93 17.86
CA GLY A 327 -21.76 14.38 18.31
C GLY A 327 -21.80 15.89 18.38
N LEU A 328 -22.64 16.50 17.54
CA LEU A 328 -22.95 17.93 17.56
C LEU A 328 -24.30 18.13 18.27
N PRO A 329 -24.35 18.74 19.46
CA PRO A 329 -25.61 19.01 20.13
C PRO A 329 -26.35 20.17 19.47
N SER A 330 -27.69 20.11 19.50
CA SER A 330 -28.60 21.17 19.07
C SER A 330 -29.77 21.27 20.04
N GLY A 331 -30.23 22.47 20.38
CA GLY A 331 -31.45 22.64 21.17
C GLY A 331 -32.67 22.67 20.27
N THR A 332 -33.70 21.87 20.56
CA THR A 332 -35.02 22.03 19.93
C THR A 332 -36.07 22.22 21.01
N THR A 333 -36.86 23.28 20.89
CA THR A 333 -37.93 23.63 21.83
C THR A 333 -39.27 23.17 21.25
N ARG A 334 -40.00 22.32 21.98
CA ARG A 334 -41.35 21.86 21.59
C ARG A 334 -42.38 22.60 22.44
N GLU A 335 -43.25 23.36 21.77
CA GLU A 335 -44.41 23.99 22.39
C GLU A 335 -45.64 23.11 22.13
N LYS A 336 -46.30 22.65 23.20
CA LYS A 336 -47.57 21.91 23.09
C LYS A 336 -48.68 22.72 23.75
N GLU A 337 -49.71 23.04 22.96
CA GLU A 337 -50.90 23.72 23.43
C GLU A 337 -51.95 22.67 23.83
N ILE A 338 -52.32 22.66 25.11
CA ILE A 338 -53.37 21.77 25.64
C ILE A 338 -54.70 22.54 25.58
N PRO A 339 -55.85 21.90 25.25
CA PRO A 339 -57.15 22.56 25.26
C PRO A 339 -57.47 23.09 26.67
N GLY A 340 -57.30 24.40 26.89
CA GLY A 340 -57.40 25.00 28.23
C GLY A 340 -56.61 26.29 28.50
N LYS A 341 -55.79 26.79 27.55
CA LYS A 341 -54.97 28.03 27.58
C LYS A 341 -53.58 27.94 28.23
N GLU A 342 -53.12 26.77 28.65
CA GLU A 342 -51.74 26.61 29.11
C GLU A 342 -50.84 26.07 28.00
N LYS A 343 -49.79 26.84 27.68
CA LYS A 343 -48.72 26.48 26.75
C LYS A 343 -47.58 25.88 27.55
N PHE A 344 -47.28 24.60 27.29
CA PHE A 344 -46.13 23.94 27.89
C PHE A 344 -44.97 24.01 26.88
N ILE A 345 -43.92 24.73 27.27
CA ILE A 345 -42.65 24.74 26.57
C ILE A 345 -41.78 23.65 27.20
N THR A 346 -41.36 22.68 26.39
CA THR A 346 -40.44 21.63 26.80
C THR A 346 -39.21 21.70 25.91
N ASP A 347 -38.05 21.98 26.50
CA ASP A 347 -36.76 21.93 25.82
C ASP A 347 -36.26 20.49 25.79
N PHE A 348 -35.97 19.99 24.59
CA PHE A 348 -35.39 18.67 24.41
C PHE A 348 -33.97 18.79 23.86
N PRO A 349 -32.98 18.13 24.48
CA PRO A 349 -31.64 18.09 23.91
C PRO A 349 -31.70 17.22 22.65
N THR A 350 -31.50 17.86 21.50
CA THR A 350 -31.35 17.20 20.21
C THR A 350 -29.90 17.25 19.77
N GLY A 351 -29.55 16.62 18.66
CA GLY A 351 -28.21 16.69 18.12
C GLY A 351 -28.09 15.92 16.83
N SER A 352 -26.93 15.98 16.19
CA SER A 352 -26.56 15.12 15.08
C SER A 352 -25.35 14.30 15.47
N THR A 353 -25.44 12.99 15.26
CA THR A 353 -24.31 12.08 15.44
C THR A 353 -23.77 11.67 14.07
N THR A 354 -22.47 11.85 13.86
CA THR A 354 -21.77 11.35 12.67
C THR A 354 -20.83 10.23 13.10
N ILE A 355 -20.89 9.10 12.39
CA ILE A 355 -20.03 7.95 12.62
C ILE A 355 -19.17 7.76 11.37
N TYR A 356 -17.86 7.86 11.54
CA TYR A 356 -16.87 7.58 10.52
C TYR A 356 -16.26 6.21 10.80
N ILE A 357 -16.19 5.37 9.78
CA ILE A 357 -15.65 4.01 9.89
C ILE A 357 -14.55 3.85 8.86
N ARG A 358 -13.38 3.46 9.36
CA ARG A 358 -12.24 3.06 8.54
C ARG A 358 -11.93 1.60 8.84
N GLY A 359 -11.98 0.77 7.81
CA GLY A 359 -11.53 -0.62 7.93
C GLY A 359 -10.11 -0.80 7.41
N GLN A 360 -9.49 -1.91 7.75
CA GLN A 360 -8.19 -2.31 7.26
C GLN A 360 -8.10 -3.85 7.18
N LEU A 361 -7.84 -4.39 5.99
CA LEU A 361 -7.61 -5.83 5.77
C LEU A 361 -6.64 -6.03 4.62
N GLU A 362 -5.79 -7.05 4.72
CA GLU A 362 -4.88 -7.46 3.66
C GLU A 362 -5.63 -8.17 2.53
N GLY A 363 -5.28 -7.86 1.27
CA GLY A 363 -5.66 -8.67 0.10
C GLY A 363 -7.09 -8.53 -0.44
N ASP A 364 -8.10 -8.14 0.35
CA ASP A 364 -9.50 -8.05 -0.13
C ASP A 364 -10.25 -6.79 0.33
N SER A 365 -10.25 -5.75 -0.52
CA SER A 365 -11.01 -4.51 -0.29
C SER A 365 -12.53 -4.70 -0.26
N LYS A 366 -13.08 -5.56 -1.12
CA LYS A 366 -14.53 -5.74 -1.23
C LYS A 366 -15.09 -6.33 0.05
N ARG A 367 -14.34 -7.24 0.66
CA ARG A 367 -14.71 -7.84 1.95
C ARG A 367 -14.79 -6.81 3.06
N VAL A 368 -13.81 -5.92 3.19
CA VAL A 368 -13.87 -4.84 4.19
C VAL A 368 -15.06 -3.93 3.95
N VAL A 369 -15.31 -3.53 2.70
CA VAL A 369 -16.46 -2.69 2.33
C VAL A 369 -17.77 -3.37 2.70
N ASN A 370 -17.91 -4.68 2.46
CA ASN A 370 -19.09 -5.44 2.84
C ASN A 370 -19.30 -5.44 4.35
N VAL A 371 -18.25 -5.64 5.14
CA VAL A 371 -18.32 -5.58 6.60
C VAL A 371 -18.73 -4.19 7.10
N ILE A 372 -18.16 -3.12 6.54
CA ILE A 372 -18.57 -1.75 6.86
C ILE A 372 -20.04 -1.52 6.52
N ASN A 373 -20.50 -2.00 5.36
CA ASN A 373 -21.91 -1.89 4.94
C ASN A 373 -22.86 -2.67 5.87
N GLU A 374 -22.45 -3.82 6.39
CA GLU A 374 -23.22 -4.57 7.39
C GLU A 374 -23.32 -3.82 8.72
N ILE A 375 -22.19 -3.26 9.20
CA ILE A 375 -22.17 -2.39 10.39
C ILE A 375 -23.13 -1.21 10.17
N HIS A 376 -23.08 -0.58 9.00
CA HIS A 376 -23.97 0.52 8.64
C HIS A 376 -25.45 0.14 8.74
N LYS A 377 -25.81 -1.02 8.18
CA LYS A 377 -27.18 -1.53 8.22
C LYS A 377 -27.65 -1.73 9.66
N LYS A 378 -26.85 -2.40 10.49
CA LYS A 378 -27.20 -2.66 11.90
C LYS A 378 -27.26 -1.38 12.75
N LEU A 379 -26.37 -0.42 12.51
CA LEU A 379 -26.42 0.90 13.17
C LEU A 379 -27.69 1.66 12.80
N LYS A 380 -28.05 1.66 11.51
CA LYS A 380 -29.32 2.24 11.04
C LYS A 380 -30.52 1.61 11.71
N GLU A 381 -30.56 0.28 11.81
CA GLU A 381 -31.64 -0.44 12.50
C GLU A 381 -31.73 -0.06 13.99
N ARG A 382 -30.59 -0.01 14.71
CA ARG A 382 -30.57 0.36 16.13
C ARG A 382 -30.99 1.81 16.38
N PHE A 383 -30.56 2.76 15.55
CA PHE A 383 -30.86 4.18 15.74
C PHE A 383 -32.18 4.63 15.12
N ARG A 384 -32.80 3.83 14.26
CA ARG A 384 -34.11 4.13 13.64
C ARG A 384 -35.23 4.32 14.68
N HIS A 385 -35.18 3.59 15.79
CA HIS A 385 -36.21 3.66 16.84
C HIS A 385 -36.05 4.84 17.79
N VAL A 386 -34.98 5.63 17.61
CA VAL A 386 -34.60 6.72 18.51
C VAL A 386 -34.99 8.08 17.91
N SER A 387 -35.00 8.19 16.58
CA SER A 387 -35.45 9.38 15.87
C SER A 387 -36.96 9.53 15.81
N SER A 388 -37.73 8.50 16.14
CA SER A 388 -39.20 8.53 16.20
C SER A 388 -39.70 9.02 17.57
N LEU A 389 -39.49 10.29 17.86
CA LEU A 389 -40.31 11.05 18.81
C LEU A 389 -41.12 12.08 18.01
N GLU A 390 -41.97 11.59 17.10
CA GLU A 390 -43.07 12.39 16.53
C GLU A 390 -44.15 12.61 17.60
#